data_AF-A0A812DXY0-F1
#
_entry.id   AF-A0A812DXY0-F1
#
_cell.length_a   1.000
_cell.length_b   1.000
_cell.length_c   1.000
_cell.angle_alpha   90.00
_cell.angle_beta   90.00
_cell.angle_gamma   90.00
#
_symmetry.space_group_name_H-M   'P 1'
#
loop_
_entity.id
_entity.type
_entity.pdbx_description
1 polymer ?
#
loop_
_entity_poly.entity_id
_entity_poly.type
_entity_poly.pdbx_seq_one_letter_code
_entity_poly.pdbx_strand_id
1 'polypeptide(L)'
;MAAKKIKLEQDKELKIFKEQQKQDMKLLKQEHDLLPKGSKKEAFRKRKEEKEIEQSEKERQFLENQRERMEKHMKQLADQHRQKIALLESQYLQQKQQLLRAREAALWEMEKNQLHDKHQLAKGQLKDLFFLKRHQMLNRHQKEIDQMKRSNQAKEEEAQRYQLLDKKRHPKVIKNQSKVRAQMFKQSLRLSTVGSPEEDRLKMKQFEENEKKRMKSEAARLEAKHKKQWEKLLLDNETALRELEQLQAEKRKMLMEHETQKIKELDDQYQNELREWKSQLVPRKQKLEEEFFHQKEDQEKFYGSALSSGDGPTSHSTLSPGSLRKKDPSSARHSTII
;
A
#
# COMPACT_ATOMS: atom_id res chain seq x y z
N MET A 1 12.77 47.45 -35.58
CA MET A 1 14.16 47.96 -35.71
C MET A 1 14.83 47.47 -36.99
N ALA A 2 14.84 46.16 -37.27
CA ALA A 2 15.46 45.58 -38.48
C ALA A 2 14.89 46.12 -39.81
N ALA A 3 13.56 46.13 -39.99
CA ALA A 3 12.92 46.63 -41.21
C ALA A 3 13.24 48.10 -41.53
N LYS A 4 13.37 48.96 -40.50
CA LYS A 4 13.77 50.36 -40.67
C LYS A 4 15.23 50.50 -41.11
N LYS A 5 16.11 49.62 -40.63
CA LYS A 5 17.53 49.59 -40.99
C LYS A 5 17.73 49.13 -42.44
N ILE A 6 17.00 48.09 -42.87
CA ILE A 6 17.01 47.56 -44.24
C ILE A 6 16.56 48.64 -45.22
N LYS A 7 15.44 49.32 -44.93
CA LYS A 7 14.94 50.41 -45.77
C LYS A 7 15.96 51.53 -45.94
N LEU A 8 16.63 51.93 -44.85
CA LEU A 8 17.63 53.00 -44.87
C LEU A 8 18.89 52.63 -45.69
N GLU A 9 19.24 51.35 -45.73
CA GLU A 9 20.35 50.81 -46.52
C GLU A 9 19.97 50.73 -48.01
N GLN A 10 18.74 50.31 -48.32
CA GLN A 10 18.18 50.33 -49.67
C GLN A 10 18.13 51.73 -50.27
N ASP A 11 17.70 52.73 -49.47
CA ASP A 11 17.64 54.14 -49.89
C ASP A 11 19.04 54.70 -50.22
N LYS A 12 20.07 54.26 -49.47
CA LYS A 12 21.48 54.64 -49.73
C LYS A 12 22.03 53.97 -50.99
N GLU A 13 21.83 52.67 -51.17
CA GLU A 13 22.25 51.96 -52.38
C GLU A 13 21.58 52.54 -53.63
N LEU A 14 20.28 52.86 -53.55
CA LEU A 14 19.53 53.47 -54.65
C LEU A 14 20.09 54.85 -55.02
N LYS A 15 20.50 55.64 -54.03
CA LYS A 15 21.13 56.95 -54.25
C LYS A 15 22.47 56.81 -54.98
N ILE A 16 23.31 55.88 -54.55
CA ILE A 16 24.62 55.60 -55.18
C ILE A 16 24.42 55.11 -56.62
N PHE A 17 23.47 54.21 -56.85
CA PHE A 17 23.16 53.69 -58.18
C PHE A 17 22.73 54.80 -59.16
N LYS A 18 21.85 55.71 -58.72
CA LYS A 18 21.41 56.86 -59.54
C LYS A 18 22.55 57.83 -59.83
N GLU A 19 23.46 58.03 -58.87
CA GLU A 19 24.64 58.88 -59.06
C GLU A 19 25.61 58.27 -60.09
N GLN A 20 25.82 56.95 -60.06
CA GLN A 20 26.61 56.23 -61.06
C GLN A 20 26.01 56.33 -62.46
N GLN A 21 24.69 56.13 -62.62
CA GLN A 21 24.04 56.28 -63.93
C GLN A 21 24.21 57.70 -64.50
N LYS A 22 24.13 58.72 -63.64
CA LYS A 22 24.35 60.11 -64.03
C LYS A 22 25.79 60.36 -64.47
N GLN A 23 26.76 59.71 -63.85
CA GLN A 23 28.17 59.78 -64.22
C GLN A 23 28.43 59.06 -65.57
N ASP A 24 27.86 57.87 -65.77
CA ASP A 24 27.96 57.13 -67.03
C ASP A 24 27.39 57.94 -68.22
N MET A 25 26.27 58.66 -68.01
CA MET A 25 25.70 59.56 -69.03
C MET A 25 26.61 60.76 -69.33
N LYS A 26 27.33 61.28 -68.33
CA LYS A 26 28.31 62.37 -68.54
C LYS A 26 29.52 61.88 -69.33
N LEU A 27 30.02 60.68 -69.03
CA LEU A 27 31.13 60.06 -69.75
C LEU A 27 30.76 59.78 -71.22
N LEU A 28 29.56 59.25 -71.48
CA LEU A 28 29.06 59.05 -72.85
C LEU A 28 29.02 60.36 -73.65
N LYS A 29 28.60 61.46 -73.00
CA LYS A 29 28.57 62.80 -73.61
C LYS A 29 29.98 63.31 -73.91
N GLN A 30 30.92 63.11 -72.99
CA GLN A 30 32.32 63.50 -73.15
C GLN A 30 33.03 62.69 -74.26
N GLU A 31 32.79 61.38 -74.35
CA GLU A 31 33.31 60.51 -75.42
C GLU A 31 32.79 60.94 -76.80
N HIS A 32 31.51 61.33 -76.88
CA HIS A 32 30.92 61.84 -78.12
C HIS A 32 31.54 63.17 -78.60
N ASP A 33 31.87 64.06 -77.67
CA ASP A 33 32.46 65.37 -77.98
C ASP A 33 33.86 65.25 -78.63
N LEU A 34 34.57 64.13 -78.40
CA LEU A 34 35.92 63.86 -78.89
C LEU A 34 36.01 63.22 -80.30
N LEU A 35 34.89 62.86 -80.95
CA LEU A 35 34.90 62.18 -82.26
C LEU A 35 35.13 63.16 -83.47
N PRO A 36 35.48 62.71 -84.69
CA PRO A 36 35.55 63.56 -85.90
C PRO A 36 34.17 63.80 -86.57
N LYS A 37 33.92 64.97 -87.18
CA LYS A 37 32.59 65.52 -87.53
C LYS A 37 31.87 65.00 -88.81
N GLY A 38 32.11 63.76 -89.26
CA GLY A 38 31.58 63.28 -90.56
C GLY A 38 30.20 62.58 -90.55
N SER A 39 29.80 61.88 -89.48
CA SER A 39 28.56 61.06 -89.43
C SER A 39 27.88 61.05 -88.06
N LYS A 40 28.17 62.06 -87.23
CA LYS A 40 27.99 62.03 -85.76
C LYS A 40 26.55 62.00 -85.24
N LYS A 41 25.60 62.65 -85.93
CA LYS A 41 24.32 63.01 -85.29
C LYS A 41 23.37 61.81 -85.11
N GLU A 42 23.28 60.92 -86.10
CA GLU A 42 22.50 59.68 -86.00
C GLU A 42 23.21 58.61 -85.16
N ALA A 43 24.53 58.46 -85.31
CA ALA A 43 25.32 57.50 -84.53
C ALA A 43 25.29 57.80 -83.02
N PHE A 44 25.32 59.08 -82.64
CA PHE A 44 25.17 59.48 -81.24
C PHE A 44 23.76 59.26 -80.72
N ARG A 45 22.74 59.56 -81.52
CA ARG A 45 21.35 59.33 -81.13
C ARG A 45 21.10 57.85 -80.86
N LYS A 46 21.56 56.97 -81.76
CA LYS A 46 21.50 55.52 -81.59
C LYS A 46 22.29 55.05 -80.37
N ARG A 47 23.52 55.53 -80.18
CA ARG A 47 24.36 55.14 -79.03
C ARG A 47 23.83 55.67 -77.68
N LYS A 48 23.15 56.81 -77.69
CA LYS A 48 22.45 57.35 -76.52
C LYS A 48 21.20 56.53 -76.19
N GLU A 49 20.43 56.16 -77.19
CA GLU A 49 19.24 55.31 -77.05
C GLU A 49 19.62 53.90 -76.57
N GLU A 50 20.71 53.31 -77.12
CA GLU A 50 21.31 52.06 -76.62
C GLU A 50 21.77 52.20 -75.15
N LYS A 51 22.38 53.33 -74.77
CA LYS A 51 22.78 53.58 -73.37
C LYS A 51 21.58 53.75 -72.43
N GLU A 52 20.52 54.43 -72.88
CA GLU A 52 19.27 54.59 -72.12
C GLU A 52 18.57 53.23 -71.92
N ILE A 53 18.57 52.35 -72.93
CA ILE A 53 18.07 50.97 -72.81
C ILE A 53 18.94 50.16 -71.83
N GLU A 54 20.27 50.23 -71.94
CA GLU A 54 21.21 49.55 -71.03
C GLU A 54 21.03 50.04 -69.58
N GLN A 55 20.82 51.34 -69.38
CA GLN A 55 20.57 51.94 -68.06
C GLN A 55 19.21 51.52 -67.48
N SER A 56 18.17 51.48 -68.30
CA SER A 56 16.85 50.98 -67.92
C SER A 56 16.90 49.50 -67.50
N GLU A 57 17.63 48.67 -68.25
CA GLU A 57 17.79 47.26 -67.91
C GLU A 57 18.63 47.06 -66.63
N LYS A 58 19.70 47.84 -66.45
CA LYS A 58 20.47 47.86 -65.20
C LYS A 58 19.63 48.34 -64.01
N GLU A 59 18.75 49.33 -64.19
CA GLU A 59 17.83 49.78 -63.14
C GLU A 59 16.82 48.70 -62.78
N ARG A 60 16.26 48.01 -63.78
CA ARG A 60 15.38 46.86 -63.57
C ARG A 60 16.07 45.76 -62.74
N GLN A 61 17.28 45.34 -63.15
CA GLN A 61 18.06 44.33 -62.45
C GLN A 61 18.45 44.78 -61.03
N PHE A 62 18.81 46.05 -60.84
CA PHE A 62 19.14 46.59 -59.52
C PHE A 62 17.94 46.52 -58.56
N LEU A 63 16.76 46.95 -59.01
CA LEU A 63 15.53 46.91 -58.20
C LEU A 63 15.06 45.48 -57.92
N GLU A 64 15.22 44.57 -58.89
CA GLU A 64 14.93 43.14 -58.72
C GLU A 64 15.86 42.50 -57.68
N ASN A 65 17.17 42.71 -57.81
CA ASN A 65 18.18 42.23 -56.85
C ASN A 65 17.99 42.83 -55.45
N GLN A 66 17.61 44.11 -55.36
CA GLN A 66 17.33 44.76 -54.08
C GLN A 66 16.08 44.17 -53.40
N ARG A 67 15.04 43.86 -54.18
CA ARG A 67 13.81 43.21 -53.70
C ARG A 67 14.08 41.78 -53.24
N GLU A 68 14.81 41.00 -54.03
CA GLU A 68 15.18 39.62 -53.70
C GLU A 68 16.04 39.56 -52.43
N ARG A 69 17.03 40.46 -52.29
CA ARG A 69 17.86 40.56 -51.07
C ARG A 69 17.02 40.88 -49.84
N MET A 70 16.05 41.79 -49.96
CA MET A 70 15.14 42.13 -48.87
C MET A 70 14.23 40.95 -48.50
N GLU A 71 13.66 40.27 -49.49
CA GLU A 71 12.82 39.10 -49.28
C GLU A 71 13.60 37.98 -48.56
N LYS A 72 14.83 37.68 -49.01
CA LYS A 72 15.73 36.74 -48.35
C LYS A 72 16.02 37.12 -46.91
N HIS A 73 16.33 38.39 -46.64
CA HIS A 73 16.61 38.85 -45.28
C HIS A 73 15.38 38.80 -44.37
N MET A 74 14.21 39.16 -44.89
CA MET A 74 12.94 39.07 -44.15
C MET A 74 12.56 37.62 -43.86
N LYS A 75 12.75 36.71 -44.83
CA LYS A 75 12.57 35.27 -44.66
C LYS A 75 13.48 34.74 -43.55
N GLN A 76 14.79 35.05 -43.60
CA GLN A 76 15.74 34.68 -42.57
C GLN A 76 15.35 35.18 -41.17
N LEU A 77 14.88 36.43 -41.05
CA LEU A 77 14.44 36.98 -39.77
C LEU A 77 13.18 36.27 -39.24
N ALA A 78 12.24 35.94 -40.11
CA ALA A 78 11.05 35.18 -39.76
C ALA A 78 11.39 33.75 -39.33
N ASP A 79 12.31 33.09 -40.03
CA ASP A 79 12.79 31.74 -39.70
C ASP A 79 13.53 31.73 -38.35
N GLN A 80 14.40 32.71 -38.09
CA GLN A 80 15.06 32.87 -36.80
C GLN A 80 14.06 33.09 -35.66
N HIS A 81 13.05 33.93 -35.88
CA HIS A 81 12.01 34.16 -34.88
C HIS A 81 11.21 32.89 -34.60
N ARG A 82 10.82 32.17 -35.66
CA ARG A 82 10.09 30.91 -35.57
C ARG A 82 10.91 29.83 -34.86
N GLN A 83 12.20 29.72 -35.16
CA GLN A 83 13.12 28.81 -34.46
C GLN A 83 13.25 29.16 -32.97
N LYS A 84 13.30 30.46 -32.63
CA LYS A 84 13.32 30.90 -31.24
C LYS A 84 12.03 30.53 -30.49
N ILE A 85 10.87 30.68 -31.12
CA ILE A 85 9.58 30.26 -30.55
C ILE A 85 9.59 28.73 -30.34
N ALA A 86 9.99 27.96 -31.35
CA ALA A 86 10.06 26.50 -31.26
C ALA A 86 10.93 26.03 -30.07
N LEU A 87 12.09 26.67 -29.86
CA LEU A 87 12.97 26.37 -28.73
C LEU A 87 12.32 26.69 -27.38
N LEU A 88 11.68 27.85 -27.24
CA LEU A 88 11.00 28.24 -26.00
C LEU A 88 9.84 27.31 -25.67
N GLU A 89 9.04 26.92 -26.66
CA GLU A 89 7.92 26.00 -26.47
C GLU A 89 8.38 24.57 -26.17
N SER A 90 9.49 24.12 -26.75
CA SER A 90 10.11 22.83 -26.41
C SER A 90 10.62 22.83 -24.97
N GLN A 91 11.30 23.89 -24.54
CA GLN A 91 11.74 24.05 -23.15
C GLN A 91 10.57 24.09 -22.18
N TYR A 92 9.51 24.84 -22.50
CA TYR A 92 8.30 24.90 -21.69
C TYR A 92 7.63 23.52 -21.57
N LEU A 93 7.53 22.78 -22.67
CA LEU A 93 6.96 21.43 -22.66
C LEU A 93 7.77 20.47 -21.77
N GLN A 94 9.10 20.55 -21.82
CA GLN A 94 9.97 19.79 -20.91
C GLN A 94 9.77 20.17 -19.44
N GLN A 95 9.70 21.47 -19.12
CA GLN A 95 9.45 21.94 -17.76
C GLN A 95 8.08 21.49 -17.24
N LYS A 96 7.04 21.60 -18.06
CA LYS A 96 5.70 21.09 -17.77
C LYS A 96 5.74 19.60 -17.43
N GLN A 97 6.44 18.79 -18.24
CA GLN A 97 6.56 17.36 -17.97
C GLN A 97 7.31 17.06 -16.67
N GLN A 98 8.37 17.82 -16.36
CA GLN A 98 9.09 17.65 -15.10
C GLN A 98 8.18 17.91 -13.89
N LEU A 99 7.34 18.94 -13.95
CA LEU A 99 6.35 19.22 -12.91
C LEU A 99 5.30 18.11 -12.79
N LEU A 100 4.81 17.58 -13.91
CA LEU A 100 3.86 16.46 -13.91
C LEU A 100 4.48 15.19 -13.29
N ARG A 101 5.71 14.85 -13.65
CA ARG A 101 6.45 13.73 -13.02
C ARG A 101 6.63 13.93 -11.51
N ALA A 102 7.01 15.14 -11.09
CA ALA A 102 7.18 15.46 -9.67
C ALA A 102 5.84 15.35 -8.90
N ARG A 103 4.75 15.84 -9.50
CA ARG A 103 3.40 15.70 -8.93
C ARG A 103 3.00 14.23 -8.79
N GLU A 104 3.16 13.42 -9.83
CA GLU A 104 2.82 11.99 -9.78
C GLU A 104 3.68 11.24 -8.76
N ALA A 105 4.99 11.53 -8.69
CA ALA A 105 5.85 10.96 -7.67
C ALA A 105 5.41 11.30 -6.24
N ALA A 106 4.99 12.55 -6.00
CA ALA A 106 4.45 12.97 -4.70
C ALA A 106 3.12 12.28 -4.36
N LEU A 107 2.25 12.09 -5.36
CA LEU A 107 1.00 11.34 -5.18
C LEU A 107 1.27 9.87 -4.83
N TRP A 108 2.18 9.20 -5.53
CA TRP A 108 2.53 7.81 -5.24
C TRP A 108 3.14 7.66 -3.84
N GLU A 109 3.99 8.59 -3.41
CA GLU A 109 4.54 8.58 -2.05
C GLU A 109 3.45 8.74 -0.99
N MET A 110 2.51 9.65 -1.22
CA MET A 110 1.35 9.85 -0.34
C MET A 110 0.47 8.59 -0.28
N GLU A 111 0.13 7.99 -1.42
CA GLU A 111 -0.66 6.74 -1.49
C GLU A 111 0.03 5.59 -0.73
N LYS A 112 1.35 5.45 -0.90
CA LYS A 112 2.15 4.44 -0.17
C LYS A 112 2.09 4.66 1.34
N ASN A 113 2.25 5.90 1.79
CA ASN A 113 2.19 6.25 3.21
C ASN A 113 0.80 5.98 3.78
N GLN A 114 -0.26 6.32 3.06
CA GLN A 114 -1.64 6.01 3.46
C GLN A 114 -1.89 4.51 3.62
N LEU A 115 -1.40 3.68 2.70
CA LEU A 115 -1.49 2.21 2.82
C LEU A 115 -0.75 1.71 4.07
N HIS A 116 0.45 2.25 4.33
CA HIS A 116 1.24 1.90 5.50
C HIS A 116 0.54 2.29 6.81
N ASP A 117 0.07 3.54 6.90
CA ASP A 117 -0.60 4.07 8.10
C ASP A 117 -1.89 3.32 8.41
N LYS A 118 -2.69 3.00 7.37
CA LYS A 118 -3.88 2.14 7.50
C LYS A 118 -3.51 0.78 8.08
N HIS A 119 -2.44 0.15 7.59
CA HIS A 119 -1.98 -1.14 8.10
C HIS A 119 -1.50 -1.05 9.56
N GLN A 120 -0.69 -0.05 9.91
CA GLN A 120 -0.21 0.13 11.28
C GLN A 120 -1.35 0.38 12.26
N LEU A 121 -2.34 1.20 11.89
CA LEU A 121 -3.52 1.45 12.69
C LEU A 121 -4.30 0.16 12.94
N ALA A 122 -4.60 -0.60 11.88
CA ALA A 122 -5.31 -1.87 12.00
C ALA A 122 -4.54 -2.89 12.87
N LYS A 123 -3.21 -2.94 12.72
CA LYS A 123 -2.34 -3.82 13.51
C LYS A 123 -2.32 -3.42 14.98
N GLY A 124 -2.31 -2.13 15.29
CA GLY A 124 -2.44 -1.60 16.65
C GLY A 124 -3.77 -2.00 17.29
N GLN A 125 -4.89 -1.72 16.60
CA GLN A 125 -6.24 -2.08 17.07
C GLN A 125 -6.38 -3.59 17.32
N LEU A 126 -5.80 -4.41 16.45
CA LEU A 126 -5.82 -5.87 16.61
C LEU A 126 -5.07 -6.31 17.87
N LYS A 127 -3.89 -5.74 18.14
CA LYS A 127 -3.12 -6.02 19.35
C LYS A 127 -3.87 -5.60 20.61
N ASP A 128 -4.49 -4.42 20.61
CA ASP A 128 -5.28 -3.94 21.75
C ASP A 128 -6.47 -4.85 22.04
N LEU A 129 -7.15 -5.32 20.99
CA LEU A 129 -8.25 -6.28 21.11
C LEU A 129 -7.78 -7.61 21.75
N PHE A 130 -6.65 -8.16 21.31
CA PHE A 130 -6.11 -9.40 21.88
C PHE A 130 -5.54 -9.20 23.28
N PHE A 131 -4.97 -8.04 23.58
CA PHE A 131 -4.58 -7.65 24.95
C PHE A 131 -5.79 -7.69 25.89
N LEU A 132 -6.90 -7.06 25.51
CA LEU A 132 -8.13 -7.07 26.30
C LEU A 132 -8.68 -8.51 26.45
N LYS A 133 -8.71 -9.30 25.38
CA LYS A 133 -9.13 -10.71 25.42
C LYS A 133 -8.29 -11.55 26.40
N ARG A 134 -6.96 -11.37 26.38
CA ARG A 134 -6.04 -12.04 27.32
C ARG A 134 -6.35 -11.63 28.76
N HIS A 135 -6.48 -10.33 29.02
CA HIS A 135 -6.78 -9.82 30.36
C HIS A 135 -8.11 -10.37 30.90
N GLN A 136 -9.18 -10.33 30.10
CA GLN A 136 -10.49 -10.88 30.49
C GLN A 136 -10.46 -12.39 30.72
N MET A 137 -9.69 -13.15 29.94
CA MET A 137 -9.53 -14.58 30.13
C MET A 137 -8.77 -14.90 31.43
N LEU A 138 -7.68 -14.19 31.73
CA LEU A 138 -6.96 -14.36 33.00
C LEU A 138 -7.85 -14.07 34.21
N ASN A 139 -8.66 -13.00 34.16
CA ASN A 139 -9.61 -12.69 35.22
C ASN A 139 -10.67 -13.80 35.41
N ARG A 140 -11.13 -14.44 34.32
CA ARG A 140 -12.05 -15.59 34.41
C ARG A 140 -11.34 -16.81 35.00
N HIS A 141 -10.12 -17.10 34.56
CA HIS A 141 -9.33 -18.23 35.07
C HIS A 141 -9.05 -18.13 36.57
N GLN A 142 -8.75 -16.93 37.06
CA GLN A 142 -8.60 -16.70 38.50
C GLN A 142 -9.88 -17.06 39.27
N LYS A 143 -11.04 -16.61 38.77
CA LYS A 143 -12.34 -16.92 39.40
C LYS A 143 -12.68 -18.42 39.36
N GLU A 144 -12.36 -19.10 38.26
CA GLU A 144 -12.53 -20.56 38.11
C GLU A 144 -11.67 -21.32 39.14
N ILE A 145 -10.40 -20.93 39.32
CA ILE A 145 -9.50 -21.52 40.31
C ILE A 145 -10.03 -21.29 41.74
N ASP A 146 -10.44 -20.06 42.06
CA ASP A 146 -10.99 -19.74 43.38
C ASP A 146 -12.27 -20.53 43.67
N GLN A 147 -13.13 -20.70 42.66
CA GLN A 147 -14.32 -21.54 42.77
C GLN A 147 -13.95 -23.02 42.99
N MET A 148 -12.96 -23.54 42.26
CA MET A 148 -12.52 -24.93 42.40
C MET A 148 -11.96 -25.19 43.79
N LYS A 149 -11.10 -24.27 44.30
CA LYS A 149 -10.56 -24.35 45.65
C LYS A 149 -11.65 -24.33 46.72
N ARG A 150 -12.64 -23.43 46.62
CA ARG A 150 -13.79 -23.40 47.53
C ARG A 150 -14.60 -24.70 47.50
N SER A 151 -14.84 -25.24 46.30
CA SER A 151 -15.57 -26.52 46.14
C SER A 151 -14.81 -27.70 46.76
N ASN A 152 -13.50 -27.77 46.54
CA ASN A 152 -12.64 -28.80 47.11
C ASN A 152 -12.58 -28.72 48.64
N GLN A 153 -12.45 -27.50 49.19
CA GLN A 153 -12.49 -27.26 50.63
C GLN A 153 -13.83 -27.68 51.24
N ALA A 154 -14.96 -27.37 50.59
CA ALA A 154 -16.28 -27.79 51.10
C ALA A 154 -16.42 -29.32 51.16
N LYS A 155 -15.89 -30.06 50.17
CA LYS A 155 -15.87 -31.53 50.18
C LYS A 155 -15.00 -32.08 51.31
N GLU A 156 -13.86 -31.44 51.55
CA GLU A 156 -12.94 -31.78 52.64
C GLU A 156 -13.60 -31.59 54.01
N GLU A 157 -14.22 -30.43 54.24
CA GLU A 157 -14.96 -30.13 55.49
C GLU A 157 -16.12 -31.12 55.70
N GLU A 158 -16.86 -31.45 54.64
CA GLU A 158 -17.94 -32.44 54.70
C GLU A 158 -17.43 -33.85 55.06
N ALA A 159 -16.33 -34.29 54.43
CA ALA A 159 -15.71 -35.58 54.74
C ALA A 159 -15.22 -35.63 56.19
N GLN A 160 -14.57 -34.57 56.69
CA GLN A 160 -14.16 -34.48 58.08
C GLN A 160 -15.35 -34.55 59.03
N ARG A 161 -16.45 -33.84 58.72
CA ARG A 161 -17.69 -33.87 59.52
C ARG A 161 -18.27 -35.29 59.59
N TYR A 162 -18.34 -36.00 58.46
CA TYR A 162 -18.80 -37.40 58.46
C TYR A 162 -17.89 -38.31 59.28
N GLN A 163 -16.57 -38.19 59.12
CA GLN A 163 -15.61 -38.98 59.90
C GLN A 163 -15.74 -38.71 61.40
N LEU A 164 -15.91 -37.45 61.81
CA LEU A 164 -16.11 -37.07 63.21
C LEU A 164 -17.38 -37.69 63.81
N LEU A 165 -18.51 -37.60 63.09
CA LEU A 165 -19.77 -38.20 63.51
C LEU A 165 -19.69 -39.72 63.62
N ASP A 166 -19.03 -40.37 62.65
CA ASP A 166 -18.86 -41.82 62.64
C ASP A 166 -17.94 -42.28 63.78
N LYS A 167 -16.82 -41.57 64.03
CA LYS A 167 -15.94 -41.80 65.19
C LYS A 167 -16.69 -41.65 66.52
N LYS A 168 -17.61 -40.68 66.65
CA LYS A 168 -18.42 -40.49 67.86
C LYS A 168 -19.44 -41.62 68.07
N ARG A 169 -20.05 -42.12 67.00
CA ARG A 169 -21.07 -43.19 67.05
C ARG A 169 -20.46 -44.58 67.23
N HIS A 170 -19.28 -44.81 66.66
CA HIS A 170 -18.68 -46.14 66.56
C HIS A 170 -18.47 -46.87 67.91
N PRO A 171 -17.97 -46.24 68.99
CA PRO A 171 -17.81 -46.91 70.29
C PRO A 171 -19.13 -47.45 70.85
N LYS A 172 -20.24 -46.73 70.65
CA LYS A 172 -21.57 -47.19 71.09
C LYS A 172 -22.02 -48.42 70.31
N VAL A 173 -21.80 -48.43 68.99
CA VAL A 173 -22.10 -49.58 68.12
C VAL A 173 -21.27 -50.79 68.53
N ILE A 174 -19.96 -50.62 68.71
CA ILE A 174 -19.04 -51.69 69.11
C ILE A 174 -19.39 -52.24 70.50
N LYS A 175 -19.72 -51.38 71.47
CA LYS A 175 -20.17 -51.80 72.81
C LYS A 175 -21.47 -52.62 72.74
N ASN A 176 -22.44 -52.18 71.94
CA ASN A 176 -23.70 -52.92 71.77
C ASN A 176 -23.46 -54.29 71.10
N GLN A 177 -22.62 -54.36 70.07
CA GLN A 177 -22.24 -55.63 69.45
C GLN A 177 -21.52 -56.55 70.43
N SER A 178 -20.62 -56.01 71.27
CA SER A 178 -19.90 -56.80 72.28
C SER A 178 -20.86 -57.37 73.32
N LYS A 179 -21.86 -56.60 73.77
CA LYS A 179 -22.92 -57.10 74.66
C LYS A 179 -23.70 -58.27 74.06
N VAL A 180 -24.13 -58.16 72.79
CA VAL A 180 -24.87 -59.23 72.11
C VAL A 180 -24.00 -60.48 71.97
N ARG A 181 -22.74 -60.34 71.54
CA ARG A 181 -21.80 -61.48 71.44
C ARG A 181 -21.57 -62.13 72.80
N ALA A 182 -21.43 -61.35 73.86
CA ALA A 182 -21.28 -61.87 75.22
C ALA A 182 -22.53 -62.64 75.69
N GLN A 183 -23.74 -62.18 75.34
CA GLN A 183 -24.99 -62.92 75.62
C GLN A 183 -25.05 -64.23 74.85
N MET A 184 -24.72 -64.22 73.54
CA MET A 184 -24.66 -65.41 72.71
C MET A 184 -23.63 -66.42 73.23
N PHE A 185 -22.45 -65.95 73.66
CA PHE A 185 -21.42 -66.80 74.25
C PHE A 185 -21.84 -67.41 75.60
N LYS A 186 -22.49 -66.62 76.46
CA LYS A 186 -23.07 -67.14 77.71
C LYS A 186 -24.15 -68.19 77.44
N GLN A 187 -24.97 -67.99 76.40
CA GLN A 187 -25.96 -68.97 75.99
C GLN A 187 -25.30 -70.23 75.42
N SER A 188 -24.22 -70.12 74.63
CA SER A 188 -23.50 -71.29 74.12
C SER A 188 -22.83 -72.09 75.24
N LEU A 189 -22.29 -71.44 76.27
CA LEU A 189 -21.77 -72.12 77.46
C LEU A 189 -22.87 -72.89 78.20
N ARG A 190 -24.06 -72.30 78.38
CA ARG A 190 -25.21 -72.97 79.02
C ARG A 190 -25.69 -74.20 78.25
N LEU A 191 -25.59 -74.19 76.93
CA LEU A 191 -25.99 -75.30 76.06
C LEU A 191 -24.89 -76.38 75.96
N SER A 192 -23.65 -76.06 76.34
CA SER A 192 -22.55 -77.00 76.38
C SER A 192 -22.60 -77.79 77.69
N THR A 193 -23.15 -79.00 77.66
CA THR A 193 -23.33 -79.89 78.84
C THR A 193 -22.03 -80.55 79.33
N VAL A 194 -20.87 -80.13 78.85
CA VAL A 194 -19.57 -80.74 79.13
C VAL A 194 -18.57 -79.66 79.54
N GLY A 195 -18.37 -79.52 80.86
CA GLY A 195 -17.35 -78.65 81.45
C GLY A 195 -17.53 -78.43 82.95
N SER A 196 -16.42 -78.25 83.66
CA SER A 196 -16.42 -77.84 85.08
C SER A 196 -16.67 -76.33 85.22
N PRO A 197 -17.28 -75.84 86.31
CA PRO A 197 -17.45 -74.40 86.56
C PRO A 197 -16.16 -73.57 86.46
N GLU A 198 -15.00 -74.17 86.74
CA GLU A 198 -13.68 -73.52 86.59
C GLU A 198 -13.26 -73.39 85.11
N GLU A 199 -13.57 -74.38 84.27
CA GLU A 199 -13.28 -74.34 82.83
C GLU A 199 -14.12 -73.28 82.12
N ASP A 200 -15.39 -73.12 82.52
CA ASP A 200 -16.28 -72.09 81.99
C ASP A 200 -15.83 -70.68 82.35
N ARG A 201 -15.28 -70.48 83.57
CA ARG A 201 -14.64 -69.22 83.96
C ARG A 201 -13.44 -68.90 83.08
N LEU A 202 -12.59 -69.89 82.79
CA LEU A 202 -11.41 -69.72 81.93
C LEU A 202 -11.83 -69.37 80.48
N LYS A 203 -12.81 -70.09 79.93
CA LYS A 203 -13.39 -69.82 78.60
C LYS A 203 -14.01 -68.41 78.51
N MET A 204 -14.70 -67.96 79.56
CA MET A 204 -15.26 -66.61 79.64
C MET A 204 -14.16 -65.54 79.64
N LYS A 205 -13.08 -65.73 80.40
CA LYS A 205 -11.94 -64.80 80.43
C LYS A 205 -11.23 -64.72 79.06
N GLN A 206 -11.05 -65.85 78.40
CA GLN A 206 -10.47 -65.91 77.06
C GLN A 206 -11.35 -65.21 76.01
N PHE A 207 -12.68 -65.39 76.11
CA PHE A 207 -13.64 -64.69 75.27
C PHE A 207 -13.57 -63.16 75.46
N GLU A 208 -13.50 -62.68 76.71
CA GLU A 208 -13.38 -61.25 77.00
C GLU A 208 -12.08 -60.64 76.45
N GLU A 209 -10.96 -61.36 76.56
CA GLU A 209 -9.68 -60.94 75.98
C GLU A 209 -9.75 -60.86 74.45
N ASN A 210 -10.34 -61.88 73.81
CA ASN A 210 -10.53 -61.91 72.36
C ASN A 210 -11.50 -60.83 71.88
N GLU A 211 -12.58 -60.56 72.62
CA GLU A 211 -13.49 -59.45 72.34
C GLU A 211 -12.78 -58.10 72.46
N LYS A 212 -11.93 -57.91 73.47
CA LYS A 212 -11.12 -56.69 73.62
C LYS A 212 -10.18 -56.49 72.42
N LYS A 213 -9.52 -57.56 71.96
CA LYS A 213 -8.68 -57.55 70.75
C LYS A 213 -9.50 -57.21 69.50
N ARG A 214 -10.67 -57.82 69.33
CA ARG A 214 -11.59 -57.54 68.21
C ARG A 214 -12.04 -56.08 68.21
N MET A 215 -12.47 -55.53 69.35
CA MET A 215 -12.89 -54.13 69.45
C MET A 215 -11.77 -53.17 69.07
N LYS A 216 -10.53 -53.43 69.51
CA LYS A 216 -9.36 -52.63 69.12
C LYS A 216 -9.07 -52.73 67.61
N SER A 217 -9.16 -53.93 67.05
CA SER A 217 -8.99 -54.15 65.61
C SER A 217 -10.05 -53.44 64.77
N GLU A 218 -11.33 -53.47 65.19
CA GLU A 218 -12.42 -52.75 64.51
C GLU A 218 -12.22 -51.23 64.54
N ALA A 219 -11.77 -50.68 65.66
CA ALA A 219 -11.43 -49.25 65.76
C ALA A 219 -10.29 -48.87 64.81
N ALA A 220 -9.22 -49.67 64.79
CA ALA A 220 -8.09 -49.47 63.87
C ALA A 220 -8.51 -49.59 62.39
N ARG A 221 -9.40 -50.53 62.07
CA ARG A 221 -9.96 -50.69 60.71
C ARG A 221 -10.78 -49.48 60.30
N LEU A 222 -11.58 -48.92 61.21
CA LEU A 222 -12.34 -47.70 60.93
C LEU A 222 -11.40 -46.52 60.65
N GLU A 223 -10.38 -46.34 61.47
CA GLU A 223 -9.40 -45.26 61.30
C GLU A 223 -8.63 -45.39 59.99
N ALA A 224 -8.17 -46.59 59.64
CA ALA A 224 -7.50 -46.87 58.37
C ALA A 224 -8.43 -46.58 57.17
N LYS A 225 -9.73 -46.90 57.27
CA LYS A 225 -10.73 -46.58 56.25
C LYS A 225 -10.88 -45.07 56.08
N HIS A 226 -11.05 -44.33 57.18
CA HIS A 226 -11.17 -42.86 57.15
C HIS A 226 -9.92 -42.22 56.55
N LYS A 227 -8.72 -42.68 56.94
CA LYS A 227 -7.45 -42.22 56.38
C LYS A 227 -7.36 -42.44 54.87
N LYS A 228 -7.66 -43.65 54.39
CA LYS A 228 -7.63 -43.96 52.95
C LYS A 228 -8.64 -43.13 52.16
N GLN A 229 -9.84 -42.90 52.71
CA GLN A 229 -10.85 -42.04 52.08
C GLN A 229 -10.39 -40.59 52.00
N TRP A 230 -9.74 -40.09 53.06
CA TRP A 230 -9.19 -38.76 53.12
C TRP A 230 -8.07 -38.54 52.09
N GLU A 231 -7.08 -39.45 52.06
CA GLU A 231 -5.99 -39.40 51.09
C GLU A 231 -6.50 -39.42 49.65
N LYS A 232 -7.49 -40.28 49.36
CA LYS A 232 -8.13 -40.33 48.04
C LYS A 232 -8.80 -39.00 47.71
N LEU A 233 -9.57 -38.42 48.63
CA LEU A 233 -10.26 -37.15 48.41
C LEU A 233 -9.27 -36.02 48.10
N LEU A 234 -8.16 -35.93 48.85
CA LEU A 234 -7.12 -34.94 48.60
C LEU A 234 -6.48 -35.13 47.22
N LEU A 235 -6.19 -36.37 46.83
CA LEU A 235 -5.64 -36.67 45.51
C LEU A 235 -6.61 -36.32 44.37
N ASP A 236 -7.89 -36.64 44.53
CA ASP A 236 -8.95 -36.30 43.57
C ASP A 236 -9.10 -34.77 43.44
N ASN A 237 -9.06 -34.03 44.56
CA ASN A 237 -9.10 -32.57 44.60
C ASN A 237 -7.88 -31.93 43.91
N GLU A 238 -6.67 -32.45 44.18
CA GLU A 238 -5.44 -31.98 43.56
C GLU A 238 -5.43 -32.25 42.05
N THR A 239 -5.89 -33.44 41.64
CA THR A 239 -5.98 -33.82 40.22
C THR A 239 -6.95 -32.91 39.48
N ALA A 240 -8.14 -32.65 40.05
CA ALA A 240 -9.11 -31.73 39.47
C ALA A 240 -8.55 -30.30 39.31
N LEU A 241 -7.75 -29.84 40.27
CA LEU A 241 -7.11 -28.52 40.16
C LEU A 241 -6.04 -28.50 39.06
N ARG A 242 -5.20 -29.53 38.96
CA ARG A 242 -4.18 -29.66 37.91
C ARG A 242 -4.79 -29.73 36.51
N GLU A 243 -5.87 -30.51 36.34
CA GLU A 243 -6.60 -30.59 35.06
C GLU A 243 -7.19 -29.24 34.65
N LEU A 244 -7.76 -28.50 35.60
CA LEU A 244 -8.26 -27.14 35.35
C LEU A 244 -7.13 -26.21 34.90
N GLU A 245 -5.99 -26.21 35.58
CA GLU A 245 -4.82 -25.41 35.22
C GLU A 245 -4.27 -25.77 33.83
N GLN A 246 -4.26 -27.06 33.47
CA GLN A 246 -3.89 -27.53 32.14
C GLN A 246 -4.82 -26.98 31.06
N LEU A 247 -6.14 -27.09 31.26
CA LEU A 247 -7.13 -26.54 30.32
C LEU A 247 -6.97 -25.02 30.15
N GLN A 248 -6.63 -24.30 31.23
CA GLN A 248 -6.33 -22.87 31.18
C GLN A 248 -5.02 -22.57 30.43
N ALA A 249 -3.99 -23.41 30.56
CA ALA A 249 -2.77 -23.30 29.77
C ALA A 249 -3.02 -23.51 28.26
N GLU A 250 -3.82 -24.51 27.91
CA GLU A 250 -4.22 -24.76 26.52
C GLU A 250 -5.04 -23.59 25.94
N LYS A 251 -6.00 -23.05 26.70
CA LYS A 251 -6.76 -21.84 26.31
C LYS A 251 -5.84 -20.64 26.07
N ARG A 252 -4.83 -20.42 26.92
CA ARG A 252 -3.82 -19.36 26.74
C ARG A 252 -3.02 -19.55 25.46
N LYS A 253 -2.55 -20.78 25.21
CA LYS A 253 -1.80 -21.14 24.00
C LYS A 253 -2.63 -20.88 22.75
N MET A 254 -3.85 -21.41 22.69
CA MET A 254 -4.78 -21.21 21.57
C MET A 254 -5.06 -19.73 21.29
N LEU A 255 -5.20 -18.91 22.33
CA LEU A 255 -5.43 -17.47 22.16
C LEU A 255 -4.20 -16.76 21.57
N MET A 256 -2.99 -17.12 22.00
CA MET A 256 -1.75 -16.56 21.45
C MET A 256 -1.51 -17.01 20.00
N GLU A 257 -1.79 -18.27 19.68
CA GLU A 257 -1.70 -18.78 18.31
C GLU A 257 -2.69 -18.07 17.40
N HIS A 258 -3.91 -17.83 17.87
CA HIS A 258 -4.90 -17.07 17.13
C HIS A 258 -4.50 -15.60 16.94
N GLU A 259 -3.92 -14.95 17.95
CA GLU A 259 -3.36 -13.59 17.83
C GLU A 259 -2.27 -13.54 16.76
N THR A 260 -1.33 -14.47 16.81
CA THR A 260 -0.21 -14.57 15.87
C THR A 260 -0.71 -14.80 14.44
N GLN A 261 -1.65 -15.72 14.28
CA GLN A 261 -2.26 -16.03 12.98
C GLN A 261 -3.00 -14.82 12.41
N LYS A 262 -3.76 -14.08 13.24
CA LYS A 262 -4.48 -12.87 12.79
C LYS A 262 -3.54 -11.74 12.40
N ILE A 263 -2.45 -11.55 13.13
CA ILE A 263 -1.42 -10.56 12.76
C ILE A 263 -0.79 -10.94 11.43
N LYS A 264 -0.46 -12.23 11.24
CA LYS A 264 0.09 -12.72 9.98
C LYS A 264 -0.87 -12.52 8.80
N GLU A 265 -2.15 -12.86 8.96
CA GLU A 265 -3.18 -12.63 7.93
C GLU A 265 -3.28 -11.15 7.54
N LEU A 266 -3.21 -10.24 8.52
CA LEU A 266 -3.22 -8.80 8.27
C LEU A 266 -1.96 -8.32 7.55
N ASP A 267 -0.79 -8.84 7.94
CA ASP A 267 0.48 -8.54 7.28
C ASP A 267 0.47 -9.05 5.82
N ASP A 268 -0.03 -10.26 5.57
CA ASP A 268 -0.15 -10.86 4.24
C ASP A 268 -1.12 -10.07 3.35
N GLN A 269 -2.26 -9.63 3.90
CA GLN A 269 -3.20 -8.74 3.19
C GLN A 269 -2.54 -7.43 2.79
N TYR A 270 -1.82 -6.78 3.71
CA TYR A 270 -1.09 -5.54 3.42
C TYR A 270 -0.01 -5.75 2.34
N GLN A 271 0.73 -6.86 2.37
CA GLN A 271 1.71 -7.16 1.32
C GLN A 271 1.07 -7.36 -0.06
N ASN A 272 -0.12 -7.97 -0.10
CA ASN A 272 -0.88 -8.13 -1.33
C ASN A 272 -1.42 -6.78 -1.84
N GLU A 273 -2.02 -5.95 -0.97
CA GLU A 273 -2.46 -4.58 -1.31
C GLU A 273 -1.28 -3.76 -1.86
N LEU A 274 -0.10 -3.84 -1.22
CA LEU A 274 1.10 -3.13 -1.67
C LEU A 274 1.60 -3.62 -3.03
N ARG A 275 1.53 -4.93 -3.29
CA ARG A 275 1.94 -5.51 -4.58
C ARG A 275 1.00 -5.06 -5.70
N GLU A 276 -0.30 -5.07 -5.44
CA GLU A 276 -1.31 -4.60 -6.39
C GLU A 276 -1.19 -3.10 -6.65
N TRP A 277 -1.02 -2.29 -5.61
CA TRP A 277 -0.78 -0.85 -5.78
C TRP A 277 0.48 -0.60 -6.62
N LYS A 278 1.59 -1.31 -6.36
CA LYS A 278 2.82 -1.21 -7.18
C LYS A 278 2.60 -1.60 -8.64
N SER A 279 1.80 -2.64 -8.91
CA SER A 279 1.52 -3.06 -10.28
C SER A 279 0.74 -2.00 -11.06
N GLN A 280 -0.10 -1.21 -10.39
CA GLN A 280 -0.82 -0.09 -10.99
C GLN A 280 0.07 1.13 -11.30
N LEU A 281 1.25 1.28 -10.67
CA LEU A 281 2.13 2.42 -10.92
C LEU A 281 2.77 2.39 -12.32
N VAL A 282 3.12 1.19 -12.80
CA VAL A 282 3.77 1.01 -14.11
C VAL A 282 2.92 1.55 -15.26
N PRO A 283 1.65 1.13 -15.44
CA PRO A 283 0.81 1.66 -16.52
C PRO A 283 0.50 3.15 -16.36
N ARG A 284 0.35 3.66 -15.12
CA ARG A 284 0.19 5.11 -14.87
C ARG A 284 1.41 5.90 -15.36
N LYS A 285 2.62 5.41 -15.04
CA LYS A 285 3.87 6.00 -15.53
C LYS A 285 3.98 5.95 -17.04
N GLN A 286 3.67 4.81 -17.65
CA GLN A 286 3.70 4.65 -19.11
C GLN A 286 2.79 5.66 -19.81
N LYS A 287 1.53 5.76 -19.36
CA LYS A 287 0.56 6.73 -19.89
C LYS A 287 1.07 8.18 -19.81
N LEU A 288 1.70 8.55 -18.69
CA LEU A 288 2.29 9.87 -18.50
C LEU A 288 3.42 10.17 -19.50
N GLU A 289 4.26 9.17 -19.80
CA GLU A 289 5.36 9.32 -20.76
C GLU A 289 4.89 9.26 -22.21
N GLU A 290 3.87 8.46 -22.52
CA GLU A 290 3.23 8.40 -23.84
C GLU A 290 2.56 9.73 -24.19
N GLU A 291 1.85 10.35 -23.25
CA GLU A 291 1.22 11.65 -23.45
C GLU A 291 2.26 12.77 -23.68
N PHE A 292 3.41 12.70 -23.00
CA PHE A 292 4.53 13.59 -23.28
C PHE A 292 5.17 13.34 -24.64
N PHE A 293 5.29 12.08 -25.04
CA PHE A 293 5.82 11.71 -26.34
C PHE A 293 4.94 12.27 -27.47
N HIS A 294 3.62 12.09 -27.40
CA HIS A 294 2.69 12.66 -28.37
C HIS A 294 2.74 14.19 -28.42
N GLN A 295 2.83 14.87 -27.27
CA GLN A 295 3.00 16.34 -27.25
C GLN A 295 4.29 16.79 -27.94
N LYS A 296 5.37 16.01 -27.84
CA LYS A 296 6.62 16.29 -28.57
C LYS A 296 6.47 16.05 -30.07
N GLU A 297 5.85 14.94 -30.48
CA GLU A 297 5.59 14.66 -31.90
C GLU A 297 4.73 15.76 -32.54
N ASP A 298 3.73 16.27 -31.82
CA ASP A 298 2.88 17.35 -32.33
C ASP A 298 3.64 18.68 -32.44
N GLN A 299 4.53 18.99 -31.49
CA GLN A 299 5.45 20.14 -31.62
C GLN A 299 6.41 19.96 -32.81
N GLU A 300 6.92 18.75 -33.02
CA GLU A 300 7.81 18.44 -34.15
C GLU A 300 7.07 18.52 -35.48
N LYS A 301 5.80 18.10 -35.58
CA LYS A 301 5.01 18.31 -36.80
C LYS A 301 4.77 19.79 -37.07
N PHE A 302 4.49 20.57 -36.04
CA PHE A 302 4.18 22.01 -36.16
C PHE A 302 5.43 22.85 -36.48
N TYR A 303 6.57 22.57 -35.83
CA TYR A 303 7.83 23.32 -36.00
C TYR A 303 8.86 22.63 -36.91
N GLY A 304 8.77 21.32 -37.15
CA GLY A 304 9.68 20.60 -38.04
C GLY A 304 9.51 21.02 -39.50
N SER A 305 8.28 21.34 -39.92
CA SER A 305 8.03 22.00 -41.20
C SER A 305 8.70 23.39 -41.29
N ALA A 306 8.97 24.05 -40.17
CA ALA A 306 9.67 25.33 -40.15
C ALA A 306 11.17 25.21 -40.42
N LEU A 307 11.76 24.09 -40.01
CA LEU A 307 13.19 23.84 -40.10
C LEU A 307 13.59 23.23 -41.46
N SER A 308 12.62 22.63 -42.18
CA SER A 308 12.82 21.98 -43.48
C SER A 308 12.52 22.88 -44.69
N SER A 309 11.86 24.03 -44.53
CA SER A 309 11.47 24.89 -45.67
C SER A 309 12.60 25.80 -46.17
N GLY A 310 13.65 25.16 -46.67
CA GLY A 310 14.66 25.77 -47.54
C GLY A 310 14.14 26.14 -48.94
N ASP A 311 13.06 25.52 -49.43
CA ASP A 311 12.43 25.85 -50.71
C ASP A 311 10.89 25.92 -50.58
N GLY A 312 10.28 26.91 -51.24
CA GLY A 312 8.82 27.13 -51.24
C GLY A 312 8.05 26.21 -52.20
N PRO A 313 6.72 26.42 -52.43
CA PRO A 313 5.97 27.65 -52.19
C PRO A 313 4.69 27.52 -51.35
N THR A 314 4.27 28.67 -50.82
CA THR A 314 2.91 29.09 -50.41
C THR A 314 1.84 28.01 -50.14
N SER A 315 1.43 27.89 -48.88
CA SER A 315 0.08 27.45 -48.52
C SER A 315 -0.61 28.53 -47.69
N HIS A 316 -1.61 29.17 -48.31
CA HIS A 316 -2.59 30.01 -47.63
C HIS A 316 -3.29 29.18 -46.55
N SER A 317 -3.09 29.53 -45.28
CA SER A 317 -3.96 29.08 -44.19
C SER A 317 -5.12 30.06 -44.08
N THR A 318 -6.21 29.78 -44.80
CA THR A 318 -7.50 30.40 -44.56
C THR A 318 -8.07 29.90 -43.24
N LEU A 319 -8.07 30.76 -42.24
CA LEU A 319 -8.91 30.61 -41.06
C LEU A 319 -10.36 30.80 -41.50
N SER A 320 -11.18 29.76 -41.38
CA SER A 320 -12.64 29.86 -41.38
C SER A 320 -13.22 29.20 -40.12
N PRO A 321 -14.36 29.70 -39.62
CA PRO A 321 -14.76 29.55 -38.23
C PRO A 321 -15.76 28.41 -38.02
N GLY A 322 -15.69 27.82 -36.82
CA GLY A 322 -16.79 27.21 -36.06
C GLY A 322 -17.83 26.39 -36.82
N SER A 323 -17.77 25.07 -36.67
CA SER A 323 -18.95 24.22 -36.84
C SER A 323 -19.19 23.36 -35.60
N LEU A 324 -20.34 23.63 -34.98
CA LEU A 324 -20.95 22.96 -33.85
C LEU A 324 -21.10 21.45 -34.13
N ARG A 325 -20.49 20.63 -33.28
CA ARG A 325 -20.69 19.18 -33.29
C ARG A 325 -21.93 18.83 -32.47
N LYS A 326 -23.06 18.54 -33.13
CA LYS A 326 -24.19 17.84 -32.52
C LYS A 326 -23.77 16.40 -32.21
N LYS A 327 -24.03 15.97 -30.98
CA LYS A 327 -24.01 14.57 -30.53
C LYS A 327 -25.28 13.88 -31.05
N ASP A 328 -25.12 12.69 -31.61
CA ASP A 328 -26.12 11.63 -31.51
C ASP A 328 -25.43 10.34 -31.02
N PRO A 329 -26.03 9.60 -30.07
CA PRO A 329 -25.51 8.32 -29.62
C PRO A 329 -26.35 7.18 -30.20
N SER A 330 -25.76 6.26 -30.96
CA SER A 330 -26.27 4.89 -30.98
C SER A 330 -25.27 3.88 -31.54
N SER A 331 -25.21 2.76 -30.83
CA SER A 331 -24.97 1.41 -31.32
C SER A 331 -23.54 1.00 -31.72
N ALA A 332 -22.88 0.26 -30.82
CA ALA A 332 -22.14 -0.94 -31.20
C ALA A 332 -22.03 -1.88 -30.00
N ARG A 333 -22.86 -2.93 -30.02
CA ARG A 333 -22.71 -4.16 -29.24
C ARG A 333 -21.53 -4.96 -29.82
N HIS A 334 -20.63 -5.49 -28.99
CA HIS A 334 -19.87 -6.74 -29.22
C HIS A 334 -19.55 -7.30 -27.82
N SER A 335 -20.19 -8.39 -27.39
CA SER A 335 -19.93 -9.79 -27.73
C SER A 335 -18.70 -10.33 -27.00
N THR A 336 -18.98 -11.00 -25.86
CA THR A 336 -18.05 -11.79 -25.07
C THR A 336 -18.11 -13.23 -25.58
N ILE A 337 -17.00 -13.74 -26.11
CA ILE A 337 -16.76 -15.18 -26.30
C ILE A 337 -15.30 -15.44 -25.90
N ILE A 338 -15.16 -16.44 -25.00
CA ILE A 338 -13.98 -17.09 -24.37
C ILE A 338 -13.35 -16.36 -23.18
#